data_AF-A0A3M1GZK7-F1
#
_entry.id   AF-A0A3M1GZK7-F1
#
_cell.length_a   1.000
_cell.length_b   1.000
_cell.length_c   1.000
_cell.angle_alpha   90.00
_cell.angle_beta   90.00
_cell.angle_gamma   90.00
#
_symmetry.space_group_name_H-M   'P 1'
#
loop_
_entity.id
_entity.type
_entity.pdbx_description
1 polymer ?
#
loop_
_entity_poly.entity_id
_entity_poly.type
_entity_poly.pdbx_seq_one_letter_code
_entity_poly.pdbx_strand_id
1 'polypeptide(L)'
;MTGALVLALLGALAARGDTGPDGNIVHVPESRFVEVELGRAERLASAGRWKRAARIWVRILREQRAARAGIQHVSPVGEGRYVSYVRLVRQRLLRLGPEGIAAVREAIGGEARVAFAAARKRLDPGAYEAVWRSYPVAREGAEALERAGDLWYERGRGVRALRCYGRARRVPDTTLDPDRLDRKIEAARRLVRAQEQAARERRAREASAPWIGRRQLPKLRTPAALGAMRASHPLLPRGRAAMRWGRLRRTPPVVRLGQRIDPVGFADILASVAEGRCVVANGRSIACYDVERGSALWRQVVWEGEDHNPDLFYGATIAGGRVFAPFVVKVSRAEHYRGIPIKVPIPTRRLVAFDLETGRRVWDHTDPDDPFLSKASVALPPVVCDGRLYAGAVVREGQLKNYLICVDAETGALLWRRYLGAGQVEMTMFGEHAREPLAMQPVLAGDRIYHATGTGLLACVSVPSGDLEWITRYAALPIRSAQSYYAIRRPLVWRNTAPIVLDGVLVVAPVDASRCYGVDADTGAIRWWIDGIRPSRLAGVHADRAVLLGPRRITLVEVGTGK
;
A
#
# COMPACT_ATOMS: atom_id res chain seq x y z
N MET A 1 8.10 35.43 -22.06
CA MET A 1 7.92 35.28 -20.60
C MET A 1 6.94 36.38 -20.21
N THR A 2 5.63 36.17 -19.98
CA THR A 2 5.01 35.71 -18.72
C THR A 2 3.49 35.44 -18.88
N GLY A 3 2.98 35.14 -20.09
CA GLY A 3 1.52 34.98 -20.32
C GLY A 3 0.96 33.54 -20.30
N ALA A 4 1.80 32.52 -20.54
CA ALA A 4 1.32 31.14 -20.77
C ALA A 4 1.30 30.25 -19.51
N LEU A 5 1.87 30.70 -18.39
CA LEU A 5 1.97 29.89 -17.15
C LEU A 5 0.73 29.95 -16.26
N VAL A 6 -0.16 30.93 -16.45
CA VAL A 6 -1.33 31.16 -15.57
C VAL A 6 -2.52 30.27 -15.97
N LEU A 7 -2.66 29.92 -17.24
CA LEU A 7 -3.73 29.03 -17.73
C LEU A 7 -3.55 27.55 -17.33
N ALA A 8 -2.32 27.12 -16.99
CA ALA A 8 -2.06 25.77 -16.50
C ALA A 8 -2.51 25.54 -15.04
N LEU A 9 -2.72 26.62 -14.26
CA LEU A 9 -3.15 26.53 -12.86
C LEU A 9 -4.67 26.39 -12.69
N LEU A 10 -5.47 26.82 -13.68
CA LEU A 10 -6.93 26.62 -13.67
C LEU A 10 -7.37 25.32 -14.37
N GLY A 11 -6.54 24.76 -15.26
CA GLY A 11 -6.84 23.49 -15.94
C GLY A 11 -6.65 22.22 -15.11
N ALA A 12 -5.96 22.28 -13.96
CA ALA A 12 -5.67 21.12 -13.12
C ALA A 12 -6.77 20.75 -12.11
N LEU A 13 -7.82 21.57 -11.98
CA LEU A 13 -8.94 21.32 -11.06
C LEU A 13 -10.29 21.07 -11.74
N ALA A 14 -10.37 21.10 -13.07
CA ALA A 14 -11.55 20.73 -13.83
C ALA A 14 -11.34 19.40 -14.58
N ALA A 15 -10.94 18.35 -13.87
CA ALA A 15 -11.07 17.00 -14.41
C ALA A 15 -12.57 16.70 -14.55
N ARG A 16 -13.08 16.47 -15.77
CA ARG A 16 -14.45 15.96 -15.95
C ARG A 16 -14.54 14.62 -15.21
N GLY A 17 -15.38 14.54 -14.19
CA GLY A 17 -15.67 13.28 -13.53
C GLY A 17 -16.45 12.41 -14.49
N ASP A 18 -16.01 11.18 -14.71
CA ASP A 18 -16.70 10.27 -15.61
C ASP A 18 -17.61 9.36 -14.79
N THR A 19 -18.88 9.31 -15.17
CA THR A 19 -19.88 8.43 -14.54
C THR A 19 -19.53 6.99 -14.86
N GLY A 20 -19.37 6.17 -13.83
CA GLY A 20 -18.98 4.78 -14.03
C GLY A 20 -20.08 3.88 -14.50
N PRO A 21 -19.75 2.61 -14.75
CA PRO A 21 -20.76 1.57 -14.93
C PRO A 21 -21.70 1.46 -13.72
N ASP A 22 -21.27 1.95 -12.55
CA ASP A 22 -22.01 2.03 -11.30
C ASP A 22 -22.72 3.38 -11.08
N GLY A 23 -22.62 4.33 -12.02
CA GLY A 23 -23.17 5.69 -11.88
C GLY A 23 -22.39 6.58 -10.91
N ASN A 24 -21.32 6.08 -10.28
CA ASN A 24 -20.50 6.87 -9.37
C ASN A 24 -19.61 7.85 -10.14
N ILE A 25 -19.41 9.04 -9.59
CA ILE A 25 -18.46 10.02 -10.12
C ILE A 25 -17.08 9.70 -9.57
N VAL A 26 -16.16 9.30 -10.45
CA VAL A 26 -14.77 9.00 -10.11
C VAL A 26 -13.86 9.76 -11.07
N HIS A 27 -12.86 10.43 -10.51
CA HIS A 27 -11.86 11.19 -11.24
C HIS A 27 -10.53 10.46 -11.25
N VAL A 28 -10.01 10.25 -12.45
CA VAL A 28 -8.68 9.69 -12.70
C VAL A 28 -7.79 10.85 -13.18
N PRO A 29 -6.47 10.88 -12.86
CA PRO A 29 -5.58 11.97 -13.28
C PRO A 29 -5.25 11.92 -14.78
N GLU A 30 -6.23 12.14 -15.65
CA GLU A 30 -6.02 12.22 -17.10
C GLU A 30 -5.52 13.61 -17.50
N SER A 31 -4.86 13.71 -18.65
CA SER A 31 -4.46 15.00 -19.23
C SER A 31 -4.53 14.99 -20.74
N ARG A 32 -5.49 15.74 -21.29
CA ARG A 32 -5.63 15.95 -22.74
C ARG A 32 -4.37 16.58 -23.35
N PHE A 33 -3.68 17.43 -22.60
CA PHE A 33 -2.43 18.05 -23.06
C PHE A 33 -1.36 16.98 -23.29
N VAL A 34 -1.06 16.17 -22.27
CA VAL A 34 -0.03 15.12 -22.36
C VAL A 34 -0.40 14.07 -23.41
N GLU A 35 -1.68 13.73 -23.54
CA GLU A 35 -2.19 12.82 -24.58
C GLU A 35 -1.90 13.34 -26.00
N VAL A 36 -2.17 14.63 -26.26
CA VAL A 36 -1.87 15.26 -27.56
C VAL A 36 -0.36 15.28 -27.84
N GLU A 37 0.46 15.55 -26.82
CA GLU A 37 1.92 15.52 -26.97
C GLU A 37 2.46 14.12 -27.26
N LEU A 38 1.95 13.11 -26.54
CA LEU A 38 2.28 11.71 -26.79
C LEU A 38 1.90 11.33 -28.23
N GLY A 39 0.67 11.62 -28.66
CA GLY A 39 0.22 11.35 -30.02
C GLY A 39 1.06 12.06 -31.10
N ARG A 40 1.57 13.26 -30.81
CA ARG A 40 2.52 13.95 -31.70
C ARG A 40 3.87 13.22 -31.76
N ALA A 41 4.39 12.75 -30.64
CA ALA A 41 5.62 11.97 -30.59
C ALA A 41 5.49 10.66 -31.37
N GLU A 42 4.35 9.97 -31.23
CA GLU A 42 4.04 8.74 -31.97
C GLU A 42 4.00 8.98 -33.49
N ARG A 43 3.32 10.04 -33.96
CA ARG A 43 3.32 10.39 -35.40
C ARG A 43 4.72 10.71 -35.94
N LEU A 44 5.54 11.41 -35.15
CA LEU A 44 6.93 11.70 -35.55
C LEU A 44 7.78 10.44 -35.62
N ALA A 45 7.61 9.52 -34.68
CA ALA A 45 8.29 8.24 -34.66
C ALA A 45 7.92 7.38 -35.88
N SER A 46 6.63 7.26 -36.19
CA SER A 46 6.15 6.53 -37.38
C SER A 46 6.63 7.13 -38.71
N ALA A 47 6.93 8.43 -38.75
CA ALA A 47 7.52 9.10 -39.90
C ALA A 47 9.06 9.03 -39.94
N GLY A 48 9.71 8.20 -39.11
CA GLY A 48 11.17 8.08 -39.03
C GLY A 48 11.88 9.27 -38.38
N ARG A 49 11.14 10.24 -37.81
CA ARG A 49 11.69 11.47 -37.22
C ARG A 49 12.05 11.28 -35.75
N TRP A 50 12.83 10.24 -35.46
CA TRP A 50 13.14 9.73 -34.13
C TRP A 50 13.68 10.78 -33.16
N LYS A 51 14.62 11.65 -33.61
CA LYS A 51 15.21 12.70 -32.75
C LYS A 51 14.16 13.67 -32.18
N ARG A 52 13.15 14.01 -32.99
CA ARG A 52 12.07 14.92 -32.56
C ARG A 52 11.09 14.20 -31.61
N ALA A 53 10.76 12.94 -31.89
CA ALA A 53 9.93 12.12 -31.00
C ALA A 53 10.61 11.92 -29.63
N ALA A 54 11.91 11.60 -29.63
CA ALA A 54 12.73 11.39 -28.43
C ALA A 54 12.67 12.55 -27.44
N ARG A 55 12.80 13.79 -27.96
CA ARG A 55 12.74 15.00 -27.13
C ARG A 55 11.40 15.18 -26.45
N ILE A 56 10.29 14.85 -27.13
CA ILE A 56 8.95 14.92 -26.54
C ILE A 56 8.79 13.85 -25.46
N TRP A 57 9.16 12.60 -25.76
CA TRP A 57 9.11 11.49 -24.79
C TRP A 57 9.91 11.78 -23.51
N VAL A 58 11.16 12.23 -23.63
CA VAL A 58 12.00 12.54 -22.46
C VAL A 58 11.46 13.73 -21.68
N ARG A 59 10.90 14.74 -22.35
CA ARG A 59 10.21 15.85 -21.68
C ARG A 59 9.01 15.35 -20.88
N ILE A 60 8.15 14.49 -21.47
CA ILE A 60 7.03 13.86 -20.76
C ILE A 60 7.54 13.10 -19.52
N LEU A 61 8.58 12.27 -19.64
CA LEU A 61 9.15 11.55 -18.49
C LEU A 61 9.60 12.50 -17.38
N ARG A 62 10.30 13.59 -17.72
CA ARG A 62 10.83 14.56 -16.76
C ARG A 62 9.70 15.32 -16.05
N GLU A 63 8.74 15.84 -16.81
CA GLU A 63 7.61 16.62 -16.28
C GLU A 63 6.70 15.77 -15.40
N GLN A 64 6.34 14.56 -15.86
CA GLN A 64 5.51 13.64 -15.07
C GLN A 64 6.23 13.14 -13.82
N ARG A 65 7.57 13.13 -13.81
CA ARG A 65 8.33 12.75 -12.62
C ARG A 65 8.46 13.90 -11.61
N ALA A 66 8.66 15.13 -12.08
CA ALA A 66 8.64 16.34 -11.26
C ALA A 66 7.19 16.76 -10.91
N ALA A 67 6.33 15.79 -10.63
CA ALA A 67 4.90 15.97 -10.42
C ALA A 67 4.61 16.91 -9.25
N ARG A 68 4.11 18.11 -9.56
CA ARG A 68 3.56 19.02 -8.55
C ARG A 68 2.40 18.32 -7.83
N ALA A 69 2.35 18.45 -6.50
CA ALA A 69 1.34 17.81 -5.65
C ALA A 69 1.22 16.28 -5.79
N GLY A 70 2.23 15.61 -6.37
CA GLY A 70 2.22 14.16 -6.57
C GLY A 70 1.36 13.67 -7.74
N ILE A 71 0.89 14.54 -8.62
CA ILE A 71 0.03 14.14 -9.76
C ILE A 71 0.89 13.60 -10.90
N GLN A 72 0.80 12.29 -11.14
CA GLN A 72 1.25 11.67 -12.39
C GLN A 72 0.03 11.38 -13.23
N HIS A 73 0.07 11.84 -14.47
CA HIS A 73 -1.05 11.64 -15.35
C HIS A 73 -1.04 10.24 -15.96
N VAL A 74 -2.23 9.79 -16.35
CA VAL A 74 -2.45 8.51 -17.00
C VAL A 74 -3.14 8.69 -18.34
N SER A 75 -2.96 7.70 -19.20
CA SER A 75 -3.61 7.57 -20.50
C SER A 75 -4.55 6.36 -20.47
N PRO A 76 -5.77 6.46 -21.01
CA PRO A 76 -6.68 5.34 -21.12
C PRO A 76 -6.14 4.30 -22.12
N VAL A 77 -6.17 3.03 -21.73
CA VAL A 77 -5.70 1.89 -22.54
C VAL A 77 -6.75 0.79 -22.72
N GLY A 78 -7.97 1.05 -22.29
CA GLY A 78 -9.12 0.14 -22.31
C GLY A 78 -10.21 0.64 -21.37
N GLU A 79 -11.37 0.00 -21.41
CA GLU A 79 -12.50 0.35 -20.55
C GLU A 79 -12.10 0.30 -19.07
N GLY A 80 -12.22 1.44 -18.38
CA GLY A 80 -11.83 1.59 -16.98
C GLY A 80 -10.36 1.32 -16.66
N ARG A 81 -9.47 1.23 -17.67
CA ARG A 81 -8.06 0.89 -17.47
C ARG A 81 -7.16 2.01 -17.97
N TYR A 82 -6.22 2.41 -17.12
CA TYR A 82 -5.33 3.52 -17.36
C TYR A 82 -3.89 3.16 -17.03
N VAL A 83 -2.95 3.65 -17.83
CA VAL A 83 -1.52 3.45 -17.62
C VAL A 83 -0.83 4.80 -17.52
N SER A 84 0.14 4.94 -16.62
CA SER A 84 0.86 6.22 -16.50
C SER A 84 1.66 6.53 -17.76
N TYR A 85 1.74 7.81 -18.10
CA TYR A 85 2.63 8.25 -19.19
C TYR A 85 4.09 7.90 -18.92
N VAL A 86 4.50 7.85 -17.64
CA VAL A 86 5.83 7.41 -17.23
C VAL A 86 6.09 5.96 -17.67
N ARG A 87 5.15 5.06 -17.42
CA ARG A 87 5.24 3.66 -17.83
C ARG A 87 5.18 3.52 -19.35
N LEU A 88 4.22 4.17 -20.00
CA LEU A 88 4.04 4.10 -21.47
C LEU A 88 5.30 4.55 -22.21
N VAL A 89 5.81 5.74 -21.89
CA VAL A 89 6.98 6.29 -22.58
C VAL A 89 8.23 5.47 -22.29
N ARG A 90 8.42 5.00 -21.04
CA ARG A 90 9.54 4.12 -20.69
C ARG A 90 9.50 2.82 -21.50
N GLN A 91 8.34 2.18 -21.62
CA GLN A 91 8.18 0.97 -22.43
C GLN A 91 8.40 1.25 -23.92
N ARG A 92 7.95 2.40 -24.43
CA ARG A 92 8.16 2.81 -25.82
C ARG A 92 9.65 2.92 -26.14
N LEU A 93 10.39 3.67 -25.31
CA LEU A 93 11.83 3.85 -25.46
C LEU A 93 12.59 2.53 -25.41
N LEU A 94 12.28 1.65 -24.46
CA LEU A 94 12.96 0.36 -24.29
C LEU A 94 12.67 -0.65 -25.41
N ARG A 95 11.62 -0.44 -26.22
CA ARG A 95 11.25 -1.30 -27.37
C ARG A 95 11.69 -0.73 -28.72
N LEU A 96 12.40 0.39 -28.75
CA LEU A 96 12.91 0.95 -30.01
C LEU A 96 13.91 0.00 -30.66
N GLY A 97 13.88 -0.07 -31.99
CA GLY A 97 14.92 -0.75 -32.75
C GLY A 97 16.26 0.00 -32.70
N PRO A 98 17.35 -0.61 -33.23
CA PRO A 98 18.71 -0.04 -33.16
C PRO A 98 18.81 1.40 -33.68
N GLU A 99 18.17 1.69 -34.82
CA GLU A 99 18.13 3.04 -35.41
C GLU A 99 17.45 4.07 -34.50
N GLY A 100 16.33 3.68 -33.88
CA GLY A 100 15.60 4.52 -32.94
C GLY A 100 16.41 4.78 -31.67
N ILE A 101 17.08 3.76 -31.13
CA ILE A 101 17.97 3.89 -29.98
C ILE A 101 19.14 4.84 -30.30
N ALA A 102 19.80 4.66 -31.46
CA ALA A 102 20.89 5.53 -31.89
C ALA A 102 20.45 6.99 -32.00
N ALA A 103 19.30 7.24 -32.66
CA ALA A 103 18.76 8.59 -32.82
C ALA A 103 18.34 9.23 -31.49
N VAL A 104 17.75 8.45 -30.56
CA VAL A 104 17.44 8.93 -29.21
C VAL A 104 18.71 9.30 -28.48
N ARG A 105 19.73 8.42 -28.45
CA ARG A 105 21.01 8.67 -27.78
C ARG A 105 21.70 9.91 -28.32
N GLU A 106 21.67 10.12 -29.64
CA GLU A 106 22.19 11.34 -30.24
C GLU A 106 21.42 12.59 -29.78
N ALA A 107 20.08 12.50 -29.71
CA ALA A 107 19.23 13.63 -29.33
C ALA A 107 19.33 14.05 -27.86
N ILE A 108 19.55 13.09 -26.94
CA ILE A 108 19.45 13.32 -25.48
C ILE A 108 20.73 12.98 -24.69
N GLY A 109 21.77 12.42 -25.33
CA GLY A 109 22.99 11.98 -24.65
C GLY A 109 23.76 13.11 -23.98
N GLY A 110 23.73 14.33 -24.52
CA GLY A 110 24.33 15.50 -23.86
C GLY A 110 23.67 15.81 -22.51
N GLU A 111 22.34 15.81 -22.47
CA GLU A 111 21.59 16.03 -21.22
C GLU A 111 21.82 14.89 -20.21
N ALA A 112 21.85 13.64 -20.68
CA ALA A 112 22.10 12.47 -19.85
C ALA A 112 23.50 12.53 -19.19
N ARG A 113 24.53 12.94 -19.94
CA ARG A 113 25.90 13.16 -19.42
C ARG A 113 25.95 14.22 -18.33
N VAL A 114 25.28 15.34 -18.53
CA VAL A 114 25.21 16.41 -17.52
C VAL A 114 24.51 15.91 -16.26
N ALA A 115 23.38 15.23 -16.39
CA ALA A 115 22.65 14.65 -15.27
C ALA A 115 23.48 13.60 -14.52
N PHE A 116 24.22 12.75 -15.23
CA PHE A 116 25.12 11.76 -14.65
C PHE A 116 26.28 12.40 -13.89
N ALA A 117 26.93 13.41 -14.48
CA ALA A 117 28.00 14.14 -13.81
C ALA A 117 27.51 14.83 -12.53
N ALA A 118 26.30 15.38 -12.54
CA ALA A 118 25.66 15.94 -11.35
C ALA A 118 25.35 14.87 -10.29
N ALA A 119 24.83 13.71 -10.69
CA ALA A 119 24.61 12.58 -9.79
C ALA A 119 25.91 12.09 -9.15
N ARG A 120 27.00 12.02 -9.92
CA ARG A 120 28.33 11.63 -9.45
C ARG A 120 28.86 12.54 -8.36
N LYS A 121 28.64 13.85 -8.45
CA LYS A 121 29.04 14.81 -7.39
C LYS A 121 28.29 14.60 -6.08
N ARG A 122 27.06 14.07 -6.12
CA ARG A 122 26.22 13.87 -4.92
C ARG A 122 26.52 12.58 -4.18
N LEU A 123 27.13 11.58 -4.85
CA LEU A 123 27.37 10.23 -4.31
C LEU A 123 26.13 9.62 -3.64
N ASP A 124 24.97 9.91 -4.22
CA ASP A 124 23.68 9.42 -3.74
C ASP A 124 23.08 8.43 -4.76
N PRO A 125 22.74 7.19 -4.35
CA PRO A 125 22.10 6.23 -5.23
C PRO A 125 20.79 6.75 -5.84
N GLY A 126 20.02 7.56 -5.10
CA GLY A 126 18.78 8.15 -5.56
C GLY A 126 18.97 9.11 -6.74
N ALA A 127 20.07 9.89 -6.72
CA ALA A 127 20.47 10.74 -7.83
C ALA A 127 20.84 9.94 -9.08
N TYR A 128 21.52 8.80 -8.93
CA TYR A 128 21.83 7.92 -10.07
C TYR A 128 20.59 7.21 -10.62
N GLU A 129 19.73 6.67 -9.76
CA GLU A 129 18.44 6.13 -10.19
C GLU A 129 17.60 7.20 -10.91
N ALA A 130 17.80 8.47 -10.55
CA ALA A 130 17.15 9.56 -11.23
C ALA A 130 17.60 9.75 -12.68
N VAL A 131 18.86 9.51 -12.99
CA VAL A 131 19.37 9.58 -14.37
C VAL A 131 18.66 8.55 -15.24
N TRP A 132 18.65 7.28 -14.81
CA TRP A 132 18.00 6.21 -15.57
C TRP A 132 16.50 6.45 -15.77
N ARG A 133 15.78 6.91 -14.74
CA ARG A 133 14.34 7.17 -14.85
C ARG A 133 14.01 8.26 -15.86
N SER A 134 14.90 9.22 -16.07
CA SER A 134 14.73 10.31 -17.04
C SER A 134 15.27 9.95 -18.43
N TYR A 135 16.31 9.10 -18.49
CA TYR A 135 17.05 8.77 -19.71
C TYR A 135 17.28 7.25 -19.83
N PRO A 136 16.23 6.43 -19.97
CA PRO A 136 16.33 4.97 -19.79
C PRO A 136 17.13 4.23 -20.86
N VAL A 137 17.31 4.81 -22.04
CA VAL A 137 18.06 4.22 -23.18
C VAL A 137 19.39 4.92 -23.45
N ALA A 138 19.71 5.98 -22.70
CA ALA A 138 21.02 6.62 -22.77
C ALA A 138 22.10 5.70 -22.18
N ARG A 139 23.34 5.81 -22.67
CA ARG A 139 24.47 5.01 -22.16
C ARG A 139 24.68 5.26 -20.66
N GLU A 140 24.60 6.52 -20.27
CA GLU A 140 24.71 6.99 -18.90
C GLU A 140 23.58 6.47 -18.01
N GLY A 141 22.44 6.07 -18.58
CA GLY A 141 21.33 5.48 -17.84
C GLY A 141 21.65 4.10 -17.29
N ALA A 142 22.31 3.24 -18.08
CA ALA A 142 22.74 1.91 -17.63
C ALA A 142 23.88 2.02 -16.60
N GLU A 143 24.88 2.86 -16.88
CA GLU A 143 25.98 3.13 -15.95
C GLU A 143 25.47 3.70 -14.63
N ALA A 144 24.46 4.58 -14.67
CA ALA A 144 23.86 5.13 -13.46
C ALA A 144 23.21 4.04 -12.60
N LEU A 145 22.49 3.08 -13.23
CA LEU A 145 21.93 1.97 -12.48
C LEU A 145 23.00 1.11 -11.83
N GLU A 146 24.10 0.81 -12.53
CA GLU A 146 25.19 0.05 -11.95
C GLU A 146 25.81 0.79 -10.75
N ARG A 147 26.10 2.09 -10.88
CA ARG A 147 26.65 2.91 -9.79
C ARG A 147 25.68 3.06 -8.62
N ALA A 148 24.38 3.19 -8.88
CA ALA A 148 23.35 3.16 -7.84
C ALA A 148 23.37 1.82 -7.10
N GLY A 149 23.50 0.71 -7.83
CA GLY A 149 23.59 -0.63 -7.26
C GLY A 149 24.80 -0.78 -6.35
N ASP A 150 25.97 -0.31 -6.80
CA ASP A 150 27.23 -0.34 -6.02
C ASP A 150 27.07 0.41 -4.69
N LEU A 151 26.57 1.65 -4.73
CA LEU A 151 26.36 2.44 -3.52
C LEU A 151 25.30 1.83 -2.59
N TRP A 152 24.24 1.21 -3.14
CA TRP A 152 23.27 0.49 -2.31
C TRP A 152 23.87 -0.75 -1.67
N TYR A 153 24.72 -1.47 -2.40
CA TYR A 153 25.41 -2.65 -1.90
C TYR A 153 26.36 -2.29 -0.74
N GLU A 154 27.15 -1.24 -0.91
CA GLU A 154 28.05 -0.69 0.13
C GLU A 154 27.28 -0.26 1.39
N ARG A 155 26.08 0.30 1.23
CA ARG A 155 25.18 0.64 2.34
C ARG A 155 24.44 -0.58 2.94
N GLY A 156 24.79 -1.80 2.53
CA GLY A 156 24.15 -3.03 2.98
C GLY A 156 22.69 -3.17 2.54
N ARG A 157 22.23 -2.49 1.49
CA ARG A 157 20.84 -2.58 0.99
C ARG A 157 20.76 -3.56 -0.18
N GLY A 158 20.93 -4.86 0.11
CA GLY A 158 21.03 -5.93 -0.89
C GLY A 158 19.86 -5.98 -1.89
N VAL A 159 18.62 -5.82 -1.42
CA VAL A 159 17.42 -5.83 -2.29
C VAL A 159 17.46 -4.68 -3.31
N ARG A 160 17.88 -3.48 -2.88
CA ARG A 160 17.99 -2.32 -3.77
C ARG A 160 19.13 -2.46 -4.76
N ALA A 161 20.27 -2.97 -4.31
CA ALA A 161 21.42 -3.26 -5.16
C ALA A 161 21.04 -4.25 -6.28
N LEU A 162 20.45 -5.40 -5.90
CA LEU A 162 20.00 -6.43 -6.83
C LEU A 162 19.03 -5.88 -7.88
N ARG A 163 18.09 -5.02 -7.45
CA ARG A 163 17.15 -4.35 -8.34
C ARG A 163 17.83 -3.44 -9.35
N CYS A 164 18.79 -2.64 -8.91
CA CYS A 164 19.55 -1.74 -9.78
C CYS A 164 20.32 -2.53 -10.85
N TYR A 165 21.06 -3.57 -10.45
CA TYR A 165 21.80 -4.41 -11.39
C TYR A 165 20.88 -5.17 -12.36
N GLY A 166 19.78 -5.73 -11.87
CA GLY A 166 18.80 -6.42 -12.71
C GLY A 166 18.15 -5.49 -13.75
N ARG A 167 17.95 -4.21 -13.42
CA ARG A 167 17.49 -3.20 -14.39
C ARG A 167 18.58 -2.85 -15.39
N ALA A 168 19.84 -2.67 -14.94
CA ALA A 168 20.97 -2.37 -15.83
C ALA A 168 21.14 -3.47 -16.88
N ARG A 169 20.97 -4.74 -16.48
CA ARG A 169 21.09 -5.92 -17.34
C ARG A 169 20.05 -5.98 -18.46
N ARG A 170 18.91 -5.30 -18.28
CA ARG A 170 17.79 -5.25 -19.23
C ARG A 170 17.84 -4.02 -20.14
N VAL A 171 18.80 -3.11 -19.95
CA VAL A 171 18.94 -1.96 -20.86
C VAL A 171 19.50 -2.46 -22.20
N PRO A 172 18.82 -2.23 -23.33
CA PRO A 172 19.27 -2.69 -24.63
C PRO A 172 20.55 -1.98 -25.06
N ASP A 173 21.45 -2.72 -25.74
CA ASP A 173 22.69 -2.20 -26.33
C ASP A 173 23.55 -1.41 -25.32
N THR A 174 23.68 -1.94 -24.10
CA THR A 174 24.49 -1.34 -23.03
C THR A 174 25.98 -1.64 -23.24
N THR A 175 26.84 -0.67 -22.89
CA THR A 175 28.30 -0.82 -22.89
C THR A 175 28.84 -1.52 -21.63
N LEU A 176 27.95 -1.89 -20.70
CA LEU A 176 28.33 -2.59 -19.48
C LEU A 176 28.75 -4.03 -19.79
N ASP A 177 29.87 -4.46 -19.20
CA ASP A 177 30.34 -5.85 -19.22
C ASP A 177 29.30 -6.78 -18.56
N PRO A 178 28.67 -7.71 -19.33
CA PRO A 178 27.67 -8.63 -18.80
C PRO A 178 28.20 -9.52 -17.67
N ASP A 179 29.45 -10.00 -17.77
CA ASP A 179 30.03 -10.93 -16.80
C ASP A 179 30.35 -10.21 -15.49
N ARG A 180 30.79 -8.94 -15.57
CA ARG A 180 30.90 -8.09 -14.38
C ARG A 180 29.55 -7.88 -13.73
N LEU A 181 28.50 -7.59 -14.52
CA LEU A 181 27.18 -7.32 -13.98
C LEU A 181 26.55 -8.56 -13.35
N ASP A 182 26.73 -9.74 -13.95
CA ASP A 182 26.22 -11.00 -13.43
C ASP A 182 26.93 -11.39 -12.11
N ARG A 183 28.24 -11.12 -11.99
CA ARG A 183 28.97 -11.23 -10.71
C ARG A 183 28.41 -10.30 -9.63
N LYS A 184 28.08 -9.05 -9.97
CA LYS A 184 27.45 -8.09 -9.04
C LYS A 184 26.05 -8.52 -8.63
N ILE A 185 25.25 -9.05 -9.55
CA ILE A 185 23.92 -9.64 -9.26
C ILE A 185 24.06 -10.78 -8.26
N GLU A 186 25.02 -11.68 -8.47
CA GLU A 186 25.25 -12.81 -7.57
C GLU A 186 25.73 -12.36 -6.18
N ALA A 187 26.65 -11.39 -6.11
CA ALA A 187 27.07 -10.79 -4.85
C ALA A 187 25.87 -10.16 -4.09
N ALA A 188 25.02 -9.40 -4.78
CA ALA A 188 23.81 -8.82 -4.18
C ALA A 188 22.82 -9.89 -3.70
N ARG A 189 22.65 -11.00 -4.44
CA ARG A 189 21.82 -12.14 -4.00
C ARG A 189 22.36 -12.78 -2.74
N ARG A 190 23.68 -12.96 -2.62
CA ARG A 190 24.32 -13.49 -1.41
C ARG A 190 24.10 -12.57 -0.22
N LEU A 191 24.23 -11.25 -0.40
CA LEU A 191 23.92 -10.28 0.64
C LEU A 191 22.45 -10.39 1.09
N VAL A 192 21.50 -10.46 0.16
CA VAL A 192 20.07 -10.65 0.50
C VAL A 192 19.86 -11.94 1.29
N ARG A 193 20.43 -13.07 0.85
CA ARG A 193 20.32 -14.36 1.57
C ARG A 193 20.92 -14.30 2.97
N ALA A 194 22.09 -13.66 3.12
CA ALA A 194 22.74 -13.49 4.42
C ALA A 194 21.88 -12.62 5.36
N GLN A 195 21.24 -11.57 4.83
CA GLN A 195 20.32 -10.72 5.60
C GLN A 195 19.06 -11.49 6.03
N GLU A 196 18.48 -12.28 5.13
CA GLU A 196 17.35 -13.16 5.43
C GLU A 196 17.72 -14.23 6.45
N GLN A 197 18.89 -14.85 6.32
CA GLN A 197 19.39 -15.84 7.27
C GLN A 197 19.64 -15.22 8.64
N ALA A 198 20.32 -14.08 8.72
CA ALA A 198 20.52 -13.37 9.97
C ALA A 198 19.17 -12.95 10.61
N ALA A 199 18.18 -12.57 9.80
CA ALA A 199 16.83 -12.31 10.29
C ALA A 199 16.12 -13.58 10.80
N ARG A 200 16.29 -14.73 10.12
CA ARG A 200 15.78 -16.03 10.56
C ARG A 200 16.47 -16.51 11.82
N GLU A 201 17.78 -16.38 11.94
CA GLU A 201 18.56 -16.75 13.12
C GLU A 201 18.21 -15.88 14.31
N ARG A 202 17.99 -14.56 14.11
CA ARG A 202 17.41 -13.70 15.16
C ARG A 202 16.06 -14.22 15.61
N ARG A 203 15.12 -14.46 14.66
CA ARG A 203 13.80 -15.04 14.96
C ARG A 203 13.88 -16.42 15.63
N ALA A 204 14.85 -17.25 15.26
CA ALA A 204 15.05 -18.58 15.81
C ALA A 204 15.70 -18.54 17.19
N ARG A 205 16.65 -17.64 17.45
CA ARG A 205 17.22 -17.38 18.79
C ARG A 205 16.17 -16.81 19.72
N GLU A 206 15.33 -15.91 19.23
CA GLU A 206 14.14 -15.45 19.93
C GLU A 206 13.23 -16.65 20.24
N ALA A 207 12.85 -17.47 19.25
CA ALA A 207 11.98 -18.63 19.45
C ALA A 207 12.58 -19.80 20.24
N SER A 208 13.91 -19.89 20.38
CA SER A 208 14.64 -20.97 21.08
C SER A 208 15.27 -20.53 22.39
N ALA A 209 15.06 -19.27 22.80
CA ALA A 209 15.43 -18.81 24.12
C ALA A 209 14.81 -19.76 25.17
N PRO A 210 15.61 -20.32 26.10
CA PRO A 210 15.10 -21.30 27.04
C PRO A 210 13.95 -20.71 27.83
N TRP A 211 12.89 -21.51 28.01
CA TRP A 211 11.75 -21.24 28.87
C TRP A 211 12.22 -21.07 30.33
N ILE A 212 12.76 -19.90 30.69
CA ILE A 212 13.20 -19.58 32.05
C ILE A 212 11.96 -19.10 32.81
N GLY A 213 11.21 -20.08 33.33
CA GLY A 213 9.92 -19.82 33.95
C GLY A 213 9.35 -20.92 34.85
N ARG A 214 10.16 -21.87 35.36
CA ARG A 214 9.76 -22.61 36.57
C ARG A 214 9.89 -21.70 37.79
N ARG A 215 8.98 -20.73 37.94
CA ARG A 215 8.60 -20.25 39.26
C ARG A 215 7.44 -21.14 39.70
N GLN A 216 7.64 -21.94 40.74
CA GLN A 216 6.56 -22.70 41.38
C GLN A 216 5.38 -21.75 41.61
N LEU A 217 4.28 -21.98 40.91
CA LEU A 217 3.02 -21.28 41.19
C LEU A 217 2.63 -21.63 42.64
N PRO A 218 2.19 -20.65 43.45
CA PRO A 218 1.61 -20.97 44.75
C PRO A 218 0.43 -21.93 44.52
N LYS A 219 0.35 -23.01 45.32
CA LYS A 219 -0.81 -23.91 45.31
C LYS A 219 -2.05 -23.10 45.70
N LEU A 220 -2.85 -22.70 44.72
CA LEU A 220 -4.17 -22.12 44.96
C LEU A 220 -5.07 -23.21 45.57
N ARG A 221 -5.49 -22.99 46.83
CA ARG A 221 -6.55 -23.77 47.47
C ARG A 221 -7.83 -23.56 46.68
N THR A 222 -8.39 -24.63 46.14
CA THR A 222 -9.73 -24.69 45.57
C THR A 222 -10.77 -24.46 46.67
N PRO A 223 -11.71 -23.51 46.53
CA PRO A 223 -12.95 -23.56 47.28
C PRO A 223 -13.79 -24.72 46.74
N ALA A 224 -14.21 -25.61 47.63
CA ALA A 224 -15.20 -26.63 47.34
C ALA A 224 -16.54 -25.94 47.04
N ALA A 225 -17.05 -26.11 45.82
CA ALA A 225 -18.47 -26.23 45.48
C ALA A 225 -18.64 -25.97 43.98
N LEU A 226 -18.87 -27.04 43.22
CA LEU A 226 -19.91 -27.10 42.20
C LEU A 226 -20.05 -28.56 41.78
N GLY A 227 -21.19 -29.10 42.17
CA GLY A 227 -21.56 -30.50 42.05
C GLY A 227 -21.65 -30.98 40.60
N ALA A 228 -21.52 -32.29 40.50
CA ALA A 228 -21.61 -33.14 39.33
C ALA A 228 -22.73 -32.79 38.32
N MET A 229 -22.34 -32.80 37.05
CA MET A 229 -23.14 -33.46 36.02
C MET A 229 -22.21 -34.33 35.17
N ARG A 230 -22.35 -35.65 35.31
CA ARG A 230 -21.85 -36.64 34.36
C ARG A 230 -22.87 -36.76 33.23
N ALA A 231 -22.39 -36.72 31.98
CA ALA A 231 -23.11 -37.32 30.87
C ALA A 231 -22.14 -38.21 30.08
N SER A 232 -22.57 -39.44 29.92
CA SER A 232 -21.85 -40.63 29.48
C SER A 232 -21.62 -40.65 27.97
N HIS A 233 -20.45 -41.09 27.54
CA HIS A 233 -20.14 -41.44 26.15
C HIS A 233 -20.60 -42.86 25.84
N PRO A 234 -20.98 -43.17 24.58
CA PRO A 234 -20.56 -44.44 23.99
C PRO A 234 -19.81 -44.27 22.66
N LEU A 235 -18.60 -44.85 22.64
CA LEU A 235 -17.99 -45.73 21.63
C LEU A 235 -17.94 -45.27 20.15
N LEU A 236 -16.75 -44.85 19.70
CA LEU A 236 -16.31 -44.89 18.30
C LEU A 236 -15.36 -46.08 18.09
N PRO A 237 -15.44 -46.84 16.97
CA PRO A 237 -14.48 -47.89 16.64
C PRO A 237 -13.10 -47.34 16.26
N ARG A 238 -12.06 -48.11 16.58
CA ARG A 238 -10.65 -47.84 16.27
C ARG A 238 -10.31 -48.28 14.83
N GLY A 239 -9.67 -47.42 14.05
CA GLY A 239 -9.02 -47.86 12.80
C GLY A 239 -8.42 -46.74 11.93
N ARG A 240 -7.08 -46.70 11.88
CA ARG A 240 -6.16 -46.07 10.90
C ARG A 240 -6.11 -44.53 10.76
N ALA A 241 -5.21 -43.96 11.58
CA ALA A 241 -4.35 -42.79 11.35
C ALA A 241 -4.88 -41.62 10.49
N ALA A 242 -5.96 -40.98 10.95
CA ALA A 242 -6.18 -39.56 10.69
C ALA A 242 -5.24 -38.74 11.59
N MET A 243 -4.47 -37.82 11.01
CA MET A 243 -3.70 -36.81 11.74
C MET A 243 -4.69 -35.96 12.55
N ARG A 244 -4.92 -36.34 13.82
CA ARG A 244 -5.80 -35.63 14.73
C ARG A 244 -5.07 -34.39 15.19
N TRP A 245 -5.53 -33.21 14.77
CA TRP A 245 -5.30 -31.97 15.52
C TRP A 245 -5.62 -32.27 16.98
N GLY A 246 -4.59 -32.30 17.83
CA GLY A 246 -4.78 -32.58 19.25
C GLY A 246 -5.83 -31.63 19.79
N ARG A 247 -6.91 -32.16 20.39
CA ARG A 247 -7.73 -31.33 21.27
C ARG A 247 -6.76 -30.68 22.25
N LEU A 248 -6.69 -29.35 22.26
CA LEU A 248 -6.01 -28.62 23.33
C LEU A 248 -6.59 -29.13 24.65
N ARG A 249 -5.89 -30.06 25.30
CA ARG A 249 -6.33 -30.67 26.57
C ARG A 249 -6.17 -29.73 27.76
N ARG A 250 -5.69 -28.52 27.51
CA ARG A 250 -5.79 -27.35 28.36
C ARG A 250 -5.97 -26.18 27.42
N THR A 251 -7.06 -25.43 27.55
CA THR A 251 -7.01 -24.01 27.19
C THR A 251 -5.75 -23.49 27.89
N PRO A 252 -4.76 -22.90 27.18
CA PRO A 252 -3.70 -22.19 27.89
C PRO A 252 -4.39 -21.27 28.89
N PRO A 253 -3.82 -21.07 30.10
CA PRO A 253 -4.40 -20.10 31.03
C PRO A 253 -4.67 -18.84 30.20
N VAL A 254 -5.93 -18.40 30.20
CA VAL A 254 -6.26 -17.08 29.65
C VAL A 254 -5.36 -16.15 30.42
N VAL A 255 -4.25 -15.73 29.80
CA VAL A 255 -3.36 -14.75 30.40
C VAL A 255 -4.24 -13.52 30.52
N ARG A 256 -4.70 -13.23 31.73
CA ARG A 256 -5.37 -11.97 32.02
C ARG A 256 -4.31 -10.91 31.78
N LEU A 257 -4.34 -10.33 30.58
CA LEU A 257 -3.50 -9.20 30.21
C LEU A 257 -3.74 -8.11 31.26
N GLY A 258 -2.76 -7.90 32.15
CA GLY A 258 -2.88 -7.03 33.33
C GLY A 258 -3.05 -5.54 33.00
N GLN A 259 -2.89 -5.18 31.73
CA GLN A 259 -3.26 -3.87 31.18
C GLN A 259 -4.09 -4.11 29.93
N ARG A 260 -5.41 -3.96 30.05
CA ARG A 260 -6.32 -4.07 28.91
C ARG A 260 -6.30 -2.78 28.12
N ILE A 261 -6.20 -2.90 26.80
CA ILE A 261 -6.71 -1.85 25.90
C ILE A 261 -8.22 -1.93 25.99
N ASP A 262 -8.88 -0.79 26.13
CA ASP A 262 -10.34 -0.74 26.15
C ASP A 262 -10.87 -1.33 24.83
N PRO A 263 -11.67 -2.41 24.90
CA PRO A 263 -12.17 -3.05 23.71
C PRO A 263 -13.05 -2.07 22.94
N VAL A 264 -12.75 -1.93 21.66
CA VAL A 264 -13.50 -1.09 20.75
C VAL A 264 -14.56 -1.99 20.13
N GLY A 265 -15.72 -2.11 20.79
CA GLY A 265 -16.75 -3.11 20.47
C GLY A 265 -17.41 -2.98 19.09
N PHE A 266 -16.99 -2.02 18.27
CA PHE A 266 -17.59 -1.70 16.97
C PHE A 266 -16.72 -2.05 15.76
N ALA A 267 -15.43 -2.34 15.91
CA ALA A 267 -14.51 -2.58 14.78
C ALA A 267 -13.55 -3.74 15.04
N ASP A 268 -13.01 -4.30 13.96
CA ASP A 268 -11.99 -5.36 14.04
C ASP A 268 -10.66 -4.79 14.54
N ILE A 269 -10.04 -5.45 15.51
CA ILE A 269 -8.69 -5.15 15.98
C ILE A 269 -7.78 -6.30 15.58
N LEU A 270 -6.81 -6.03 14.72
CA LEU A 270 -5.81 -6.98 14.26
C LEU A 270 -4.53 -6.83 15.09
N ALA A 271 -4.25 -7.85 15.90
CA ALA A 271 -2.98 -7.95 16.59
C ALA A 271 -1.84 -8.14 15.59
N SER A 272 -0.76 -7.38 15.78
CA SER A 272 0.44 -7.43 14.94
C SER A 272 1.53 -8.18 15.71
N VAL A 273 2.08 -9.24 15.13
CA VAL A 273 3.06 -10.09 15.80
C VAL A 273 4.34 -10.15 14.98
N ALA A 274 5.43 -9.62 15.51
CA ALA A 274 6.78 -9.70 14.94
C ALA A 274 7.83 -9.36 16.01
N GLU A 275 9.08 -9.75 15.77
CA GLU A 275 10.23 -9.38 16.62
C GLU A 275 10.02 -9.73 18.11
N GLY A 276 9.40 -10.90 18.39
CA GLY A 276 9.09 -11.33 19.77
C GLY A 276 7.99 -10.53 20.49
N ARG A 277 7.28 -9.64 19.78
CA ARG A 277 6.26 -8.74 20.34
C ARG A 277 4.90 -8.94 19.70
N CYS A 278 3.85 -8.78 20.51
CA CYS A 278 2.47 -8.69 20.08
C CYS A 278 1.98 -7.29 20.38
N VAL A 279 1.63 -6.53 19.34
CA VAL A 279 1.10 -5.18 19.45
C VAL A 279 -0.37 -5.19 19.11
N VAL A 280 -1.15 -4.50 19.95
CA VAL A 280 -2.57 -4.26 19.70
C VAL A 280 -2.77 -2.74 19.71
N ALA A 281 -3.42 -2.21 18.68
CA ALA A 281 -3.75 -0.79 18.56
C ALA A 281 -5.21 -0.65 18.16
N ASN A 282 -5.92 0.32 18.75
CA ASN A 282 -7.37 0.48 18.57
C ASN A 282 -7.76 1.89 18.08
N GLY A 283 -6.83 2.58 17.40
CA GLY A 283 -7.02 3.96 16.92
C GLY A 283 -7.00 5.03 18.01
N ARG A 284 -7.05 4.66 19.30
CA ARG A 284 -6.97 5.58 20.45
C ARG A 284 -5.74 5.36 21.30
N SER A 285 -5.41 4.09 21.49
CA SER A 285 -4.37 3.61 22.36
C SER A 285 -3.68 2.40 21.75
N ILE A 286 -2.50 2.10 22.25
CA ILE A 286 -1.67 1.00 21.80
C ILE A 286 -1.01 0.35 23.01
N ALA A 287 -0.91 -0.97 22.98
CA ALA A 287 -0.19 -1.73 23.98
C ALA A 287 0.67 -2.79 23.31
N CYS A 288 1.82 -3.01 23.91
CA CYS A 288 2.78 -4.02 23.49
C CYS A 288 2.87 -5.09 24.57
N TYR A 289 2.90 -6.33 24.12
CA TYR A 289 3.02 -7.51 24.96
C TYR A 289 4.20 -8.33 24.49
N ASP A 290 4.87 -8.93 25.46
CA ASP A 290 5.82 -9.99 25.19
C ASP A 290 5.06 -11.23 24.74
N VAL A 291 5.39 -11.79 23.56
CA VAL A 291 4.65 -12.93 22.99
C VAL A 291 4.82 -14.18 23.85
N GLU A 292 5.97 -14.35 24.48
CA GLU A 292 6.31 -15.55 25.24
C GLU A 292 5.67 -15.52 26.63
N ARG A 293 5.78 -14.38 27.31
CA ARG A 293 5.30 -14.21 28.68
C ARG A 293 3.83 -13.84 28.73
N GLY A 294 3.29 -13.27 27.65
CA GLY A 294 1.96 -12.66 27.61
C GLY A 294 1.82 -11.45 28.54
N SER A 295 2.92 -10.96 29.12
CA SER A 295 2.91 -9.79 30.00
C SER A 295 2.90 -8.51 29.17
N ALA A 296 2.12 -7.52 29.61
CA ALA A 296 2.19 -6.17 29.05
C ALA A 296 3.58 -5.58 29.33
N LEU A 297 4.21 -5.04 28.29
CA LEU A 297 5.48 -4.32 28.39
C LEU A 297 5.22 -2.83 28.62
N TRP A 298 4.38 -2.25 27.78
CA TRP A 298 4.01 -0.85 27.86
C TRP A 298 2.64 -0.61 27.22
N ARG A 299 2.02 0.51 27.60
CA ARG A 299 0.77 1.03 27.03
C ARG A 299 0.92 2.53 26.82
N GLN A 300 0.38 3.02 25.71
CA GLN A 300 0.27 4.44 25.42
C GLN A 300 -1.17 4.79 25.06
N VAL A 301 -1.67 5.88 25.63
CA VAL A 301 -2.90 6.53 25.18
C VAL A 301 -2.48 7.69 24.28
N VAL A 302 -2.99 7.69 23.06
CA VAL A 302 -2.69 8.74 22.07
C VAL A 302 -3.83 9.73 21.99
N TRP A 303 -5.07 9.26 22.17
CA TRP A 303 -6.26 10.09 22.08
C TRP A 303 -7.39 9.61 23.00
N GLU A 304 -8.08 10.56 23.63
CA GLU A 304 -9.00 10.32 24.74
C GLU A 304 -10.49 10.22 24.36
N GLY A 305 -10.81 10.11 23.07
CA GLY A 305 -12.05 9.46 22.62
C GLY A 305 -13.10 10.33 22.02
N GLU A 306 -14.20 9.89 21.40
CA GLU A 306 -14.66 8.55 21.06
C GLU A 306 -14.68 8.34 19.54
N ASP A 307 -14.39 7.12 19.09
CA ASP A 307 -14.58 6.71 17.71
C ASP A 307 -15.74 5.71 17.68
N HIS A 308 -16.45 5.62 16.57
CA HIS A 308 -17.62 4.75 16.39
C HIS A 308 -17.68 4.17 14.96
N ASN A 309 -16.58 4.21 14.20
CA ASN A 309 -16.57 3.74 12.82
C ASN A 309 -16.34 2.20 12.71
N PRO A 310 -17.36 1.41 12.31
CA PRO A 310 -17.22 -0.05 12.18
C PRO A 310 -16.62 -0.51 10.84
N ASP A 311 -16.37 0.42 9.91
CA ASP A 311 -16.03 0.11 8.51
C ASP A 311 -14.51 -0.04 8.27
N LEU A 312 -13.72 0.25 9.29
CA LEU A 312 -12.27 0.10 9.29
C LEU A 312 -11.85 -1.03 10.25
N PHE A 313 -10.63 -1.50 10.09
CA PHE A 313 -9.96 -2.30 11.12
C PHE A 313 -8.82 -1.48 11.72
N TYR A 314 -8.48 -1.78 12.97
CA TYR A 314 -7.31 -1.22 13.63
C TYR A 314 -6.18 -2.24 13.69
N GLY A 315 -4.95 -1.76 13.62
CA GLY A 315 -3.77 -2.60 13.70
C GLY A 315 -2.52 -1.75 13.77
N ALA A 316 -1.37 -2.41 13.68
CA ALA A 316 -0.08 -1.75 13.65
C ALA A 316 0.84 -2.46 12.64
N THR A 317 2.00 -1.86 12.42
CA THR A 317 3.07 -2.45 11.63
C THR A 317 4.32 -2.45 12.50
N ILE A 318 4.90 -3.62 12.72
CA ILE A 318 6.15 -3.79 13.47
C ILE A 318 7.28 -3.99 12.47
N ALA A 319 8.33 -3.17 12.57
CA ALA A 319 9.55 -3.36 11.80
C ALA A 319 10.74 -2.57 12.37
N GLY A 320 11.89 -3.24 12.46
CA GLY A 320 13.17 -2.61 12.78
C GLY A 320 13.17 -1.98 14.16
N GLY A 321 12.66 -2.70 15.17
CA GLY A 321 12.57 -2.23 16.54
C GLY A 321 11.55 -1.10 16.76
N ARG A 322 10.62 -0.90 15.82
CA ARG A 322 9.60 0.16 15.90
C ARG A 322 8.21 -0.36 15.57
N VAL A 323 7.23 0.40 16.03
CA VAL A 323 5.80 0.15 15.81
C VAL A 323 5.18 1.38 15.18
N PHE A 324 4.43 1.19 14.10
CA PHE A 324 3.74 2.24 13.35
C PHE A 324 2.25 1.98 13.33
N ALA A 325 1.43 2.93 13.79
CA ALA A 325 -0.02 2.77 13.77
C ALA A 325 -0.74 4.11 13.55
N PRO A 326 -1.93 4.10 12.92
CA PRO A 326 -2.76 5.28 12.80
C PRO A 326 -3.61 5.50 14.07
N PHE A 327 -3.70 6.76 14.51
CA PHE A 327 -4.52 7.17 15.65
C PHE A 327 -5.44 8.33 15.27
N VAL A 328 -6.61 8.39 15.89
CA VAL A 328 -7.51 9.54 15.80
C VAL A 328 -6.86 10.73 16.47
N VAL A 329 -6.88 11.90 15.82
CA VAL A 329 -6.32 13.13 16.37
C VAL A 329 -7.36 14.24 16.51
N LYS A 330 -8.41 14.17 15.69
CA LYS A 330 -9.52 15.11 15.67
C LYS A 330 -10.75 14.46 15.07
N VAL A 331 -11.92 14.76 15.58
CA VAL A 331 -13.21 14.43 14.97
C VAL A 331 -13.88 15.73 14.53
N SER A 332 -14.42 15.78 13.30
CA SER A 332 -15.18 16.96 12.86
C SER A 332 -16.39 17.21 13.73
N ARG A 333 -16.71 18.49 13.97
CA ARG A 333 -17.89 18.86 14.74
C ARG A 333 -19.15 18.51 13.95
N ALA A 334 -20.12 17.90 14.61
CA ALA A 334 -21.45 17.70 14.04
C ALA A 334 -22.18 19.04 13.90
N GLU A 335 -22.85 19.25 12.77
CA GLU A 335 -23.68 20.43 12.49
C GLU A 335 -25.06 19.95 12.06
N HIS A 336 -26.12 20.61 12.55
CA HIS A 336 -27.49 20.25 12.24
C HIS A 336 -28.32 21.49 11.87
N TYR A 337 -29.26 21.33 10.96
CA TYR A 337 -30.30 22.31 10.64
C TYR A 337 -31.67 21.70 10.94
N ARG A 338 -32.38 22.24 11.93
CA ARG A 338 -33.71 21.72 12.35
C ARG A 338 -33.73 20.20 12.60
N GLY A 339 -32.67 19.68 13.24
CA GLY A 339 -32.51 18.25 13.52
C GLY A 339 -31.93 17.41 12.38
N ILE A 340 -31.74 17.99 11.19
CA ILE A 340 -31.19 17.30 10.02
C ILE A 340 -29.66 17.48 10.01
N PRO A 341 -28.86 16.41 9.85
CA PRO A 341 -27.40 16.52 9.83
C PRO A 341 -26.90 17.27 8.59
N ILE A 342 -26.21 18.40 8.80
CA ILE A 342 -25.38 19.08 7.80
C ILE A 342 -24.06 18.33 7.69
N LYS A 343 -23.31 18.25 8.80
CA LYS A 343 -22.03 17.55 8.90
C LYS A 343 -22.12 16.46 9.94
N VAL A 344 -21.61 15.27 9.60
CA VAL A 344 -21.47 14.18 10.57
C VAL A 344 -20.07 14.19 11.18
N PRO A 345 -19.89 13.62 12.39
CA PRO A 345 -18.56 13.40 12.95
C PRO A 345 -17.73 12.47 12.07
N ILE A 346 -16.61 12.95 11.56
CA ILE A 346 -15.65 12.19 10.77
C ILE A 346 -14.26 12.36 11.41
N PRO A 347 -13.61 11.27 11.84
CA PRO A 347 -12.28 11.33 12.40
C PRO A 347 -11.22 11.66 11.34
N THR A 348 -10.16 12.30 11.79
CA THR A 348 -8.89 12.45 11.07
C THR A 348 -7.87 11.59 11.79
N ARG A 349 -7.18 10.73 11.04
CA ARG A 349 -6.20 9.80 11.61
C ARG A 349 -4.79 10.08 11.11
N ARG A 350 -3.81 9.89 11.99
CA ARG A 350 -2.39 10.19 11.74
C ARG A 350 -1.49 9.07 12.21
N LEU A 351 -0.39 8.88 11.50
CA LEU A 351 0.62 7.88 11.86
C LEU A 351 1.45 8.38 13.04
N VAL A 352 1.70 7.48 13.98
CA VAL A 352 2.64 7.70 15.08
C VAL A 352 3.57 6.50 15.14
N ALA A 353 4.85 6.77 15.41
CA ALA A 353 5.85 5.72 15.63
C ALA A 353 6.23 5.61 17.10
N PHE A 354 6.37 4.38 17.56
CA PHE A 354 6.83 4.05 18.89
C PHE A 354 8.07 3.16 18.81
N ASP A 355 8.95 3.32 19.77
CA ASP A 355 10.01 2.36 20.06
C ASP A 355 9.37 1.07 20.57
N LEU A 356 9.74 -0.06 19.97
CA LEU A 356 9.08 -1.35 20.20
C LEU A 356 9.28 -1.85 21.64
N GLU A 357 10.44 -1.56 22.23
CA GLU A 357 10.83 -2.05 23.55
C GLU A 357 10.29 -1.18 24.69
N THR A 358 10.39 0.15 24.53
CA THR A 358 10.07 1.11 25.59
C THR A 358 8.69 1.74 25.47
N GLY A 359 8.09 1.72 24.28
CA GLY A 359 6.83 2.41 24.00
C GLY A 359 6.96 3.93 23.95
N ARG A 360 8.18 4.48 23.88
CA ARG A 360 8.42 5.91 23.71
C ARG A 360 8.05 6.32 22.28
N ARG A 361 7.38 7.47 22.11
CA ARG A 361 7.14 8.06 20.78
C ARG A 361 8.47 8.43 20.12
N VAL A 362 8.71 7.93 18.92
CA VAL A 362 9.92 8.22 18.12
C VAL A 362 9.67 9.44 17.25
N TRP A 363 8.51 9.48 16.57
CA TRP A 363 8.01 10.62 15.81
C TRP A 363 6.49 10.57 15.76
N ASP A 364 5.87 11.72 15.46
CA ASP A 364 4.43 11.91 15.59
C ASP A 364 3.89 12.82 14.46
N HIS A 365 2.82 12.39 13.77
CA HIS A 365 2.11 13.20 12.76
C HIS A 365 0.81 13.81 13.28
N THR A 366 0.56 13.84 14.59
CA THR A 366 -0.65 14.47 15.16
C THR A 366 -0.72 15.95 14.84
N ASP A 367 0.43 16.62 14.84
CA ASP A 367 0.58 18.03 14.44
C ASP A 367 1.82 18.19 13.55
N PRO A 368 1.73 17.83 12.25
CA PRO A 368 2.88 17.80 11.37
C PRO A 368 3.10 19.17 10.72
N ASP A 369 4.36 19.59 10.64
CA ASP A 369 4.75 20.81 9.90
C ASP A 369 4.48 20.72 8.40
N ASP A 370 4.46 19.50 7.84
CA ASP A 370 4.21 19.29 6.41
C ASP A 370 2.76 19.67 6.03
N PRO A 371 2.54 20.65 5.12
CA PRO A 371 1.20 21.14 4.79
C PRO A 371 0.26 20.11 4.16
N PHE A 372 0.79 19.04 3.58
CA PHE A 372 -0.03 17.96 3.07
C PHE A 372 -0.41 16.98 4.17
N LEU A 373 0.57 16.55 4.98
CA LEU A 373 0.29 15.69 6.13
C LEU A 373 -0.73 16.34 7.04
N SER A 374 -0.66 17.66 7.26
CA SER A 374 -1.61 18.42 8.11
C SER A 374 -3.06 18.37 7.63
N LYS A 375 -3.30 18.04 6.36
CA LYS A 375 -4.64 17.84 5.77
C LYS A 375 -5.02 16.37 5.55
N ALA A 376 -4.03 15.50 5.36
CA ALA A 376 -4.24 14.11 5.04
C ALA A 376 -4.78 13.33 6.25
N SER A 377 -5.55 12.27 5.98
CA SER A 377 -5.96 11.26 6.96
C SER A 377 -5.41 9.91 6.51
N VAL A 378 -4.68 9.23 7.40
CA VAL A 378 -4.16 7.87 7.21
C VAL A 378 -4.90 6.93 8.14
N ALA A 379 -5.85 6.17 7.60
CA ALA A 379 -6.79 5.41 8.41
C ALA A 379 -6.31 4.00 8.78
N LEU A 380 -5.45 3.40 7.96
CA LEU A 380 -5.01 2.01 8.10
C LEU A 380 -3.49 1.88 8.24
N PRO A 381 -2.99 0.77 8.84
CA PRO A 381 -1.56 0.61 9.10
C PRO A 381 -0.72 0.62 7.81
N PRO A 382 0.47 1.25 7.82
CA PRO A 382 1.33 1.31 6.64
C PRO A 382 1.95 -0.06 6.34
N VAL A 383 2.36 -0.30 5.09
CA VAL A 383 3.29 -1.40 4.78
C VAL A 383 4.72 -0.90 4.80
N VAL A 384 5.65 -1.74 5.24
CA VAL A 384 7.07 -1.37 5.39
C VAL A 384 7.93 -2.11 4.38
N CYS A 385 8.84 -1.39 3.73
CA CYS A 385 9.86 -1.98 2.84
C CYS A 385 11.12 -1.10 2.86
N ASP A 386 12.28 -1.72 3.10
CA ASP A 386 13.59 -1.05 3.10
C ASP A 386 13.61 0.27 3.90
N GLY A 387 13.10 0.29 5.13
CA GLY A 387 13.09 1.50 5.97
C GLY A 387 12.13 2.61 5.50
N ARG A 388 11.19 2.29 4.62
CA ARG A 388 10.13 3.20 4.17
C ARG A 388 8.77 2.63 4.51
N LEU A 389 7.87 3.52 4.92
CA LEU A 389 6.46 3.24 5.18
C LEU A 389 5.62 3.72 4.02
N TYR A 390 4.70 2.88 3.57
CA TYR A 390 3.78 3.19 2.50
C TYR A 390 2.35 3.08 3.01
N ALA A 391 1.57 4.15 2.88
CA ALA A 391 0.21 4.22 3.41
C ALA A 391 -0.75 4.84 2.41
N GLY A 392 -2.01 4.39 2.44
CA GLY A 392 -3.12 5.11 1.82
C GLY A 392 -3.45 6.35 2.64
N ALA A 393 -3.57 7.49 1.97
CA ALA A 393 -3.91 8.76 2.58
C ALA A 393 -5.06 9.42 1.82
N VAL A 394 -6.02 9.99 2.55
CA VAL A 394 -7.17 10.68 1.96
C VAL A 394 -7.18 12.13 2.41
N VAL A 395 -7.34 13.05 1.45
CA VAL A 395 -7.59 14.48 1.73
C VAL A 395 -9.05 14.78 1.39
N ARG A 396 -9.79 15.37 2.33
CA ARG A 396 -11.20 15.73 2.17
C ARG A 396 -11.30 17.21 1.77
N GLU A 397 -11.44 17.49 0.47
CA GLU A 397 -11.58 18.85 -0.08
C GLU A 397 -12.64 18.83 -1.20
N GLY A 398 -13.93 18.93 -0.82
CA GLY A 398 -15.08 18.73 -1.71
C GLY A 398 -15.29 17.26 -2.08
N GLN A 399 -14.28 16.65 -2.72
CA GLN A 399 -14.21 15.21 -2.98
C GLN A 399 -13.17 14.54 -2.09
N LEU A 400 -13.19 13.21 -2.05
CA LEU A 400 -12.17 12.40 -1.42
C LEU A 400 -11.00 12.22 -2.39
N LYS A 401 -9.94 13.00 -2.19
CA LYS A 401 -8.70 12.88 -2.97
C LYS A 401 -7.84 11.77 -2.36
N ASN A 402 -7.59 10.72 -3.13
CA ASN A 402 -6.86 9.54 -2.70
C ASN A 402 -5.38 9.64 -3.09
N TYR A 403 -4.52 9.31 -2.14
CA TYR A 403 -3.08 9.30 -2.30
C TYR A 403 -2.47 8.01 -1.79
N LEU A 404 -1.37 7.57 -2.40
CA LEU A 404 -0.40 6.72 -1.74
C LEU A 404 0.77 7.60 -1.28
N ILE A 405 1.19 7.46 -0.03
CA ILE A 405 2.29 8.23 0.55
C ILE A 405 3.45 7.32 0.90
N CYS A 406 4.66 7.87 0.87
CA CYS A 406 5.85 7.22 1.38
C CYS A 406 6.49 8.10 2.45
N VAL A 407 6.71 7.52 3.60
CA VAL A 407 7.27 8.18 4.78
C VAL A 407 8.55 7.44 5.17
N ASP A 408 9.56 8.19 5.60
CA ASP A 408 10.77 7.60 6.16
C ASP A 408 10.45 6.95 7.52
N ALA A 409 10.80 5.67 7.71
CA ALA A 409 10.42 4.93 8.91
C ALA A 409 11.14 5.41 10.17
N GLU A 410 12.32 6.01 10.04
CA GLU A 410 13.14 6.45 11.17
C GLU A 410 12.75 7.84 11.66
N THR A 411 12.46 8.74 10.73
CA THR A 411 12.25 10.17 11.00
C THR A 411 10.80 10.62 10.89
N GLY A 412 9.95 9.87 10.20
CA GLY A 412 8.59 10.29 9.89
C GLY A 412 8.51 11.33 8.76
N ALA A 413 9.62 11.64 8.07
CA ALA A 413 9.61 12.61 6.99
C ALA A 413 8.83 12.11 5.77
N LEU A 414 7.95 12.94 5.20
CA LEU A 414 7.27 12.64 3.94
C LEU A 414 8.28 12.63 2.79
N LEU A 415 8.57 11.46 2.23
CA LEU A 415 9.51 11.31 1.12
C LEU A 415 8.85 11.61 -0.23
N TRP A 416 7.61 11.16 -0.41
CA TRP A 416 6.79 11.50 -1.57
C TRP A 416 5.32 11.19 -1.33
N ARG A 417 4.47 11.77 -2.17
CA ARG A 417 3.04 11.46 -2.28
C ARG A 417 2.66 11.27 -3.75
N ARG A 418 1.75 10.34 -4.01
CA ARG A 418 1.24 10.03 -5.35
C ARG A 418 -0.27 10.14 -5.35
N TYR A 419 -0.82 11.05 -6.14
CA TYR A 419 -2.26 11.16 -6.35
C TYR A 419 -2.76 10.00 -7.20
N LEU A 420 -3.82 9.33 -6.74
CA LEU A 420 -4.39 8.16 -7.40
C LEU A 420 -5.72 8.47 -8.09
N GLY A 421 -6.39 9.55 -7.70
CA GLY A 421 -7.70 9.92 -8.19
C GLY A 421 -8.59 10.44 -7.07
N ALA A 422 -9.79 10.88 -7.41
CA ALA A 422 -10.79 11.32 -6.46
C ALA A 422 -12.11 10.59 -6.67
N GLY A 423 -12.84 10.42 -5.58
CA GLY A 423 -14.19 9.87 -5.62
C GLY A 423 -15.01 10.42 -4.47
N GLN A 424 -16.11 9.74 -4.18
CA GLN A 424 -17.05 10.16 -3.14
C GLN A 424 -17.42 8.98 -2.23
N VAL A 425 -18.01 9.35 -1.10
CA VAL A 425 -18.83 8.49 -0.26
C VAL A 425 -20.22 9.11 -0.21
N GLU A 426 -21.13 8.48 0.51
CA GLU A 426 -22.47 9.02 0.73
C GLU A 426 -22.41 10.46 1.25
N MET A 427 -23.31 11.30 0.73
CA MET A 427 -23.38 12.71 1.07
C MET A 427 -24.67 13.00 1.82
N THR A 428 -24.64 13.96 2.73
CA THR A 428 -25.83 14.57 3.32
C THR A 428 -26.57 15.39 2.24
N MET A 429 -27.81 15.78 2.52
CA MET A 429 -28.55 16.65 1.60
C MET A 429 -27.89 18.02 1.38
N PHE A 430 -26.95 18.41 2.24
CA PHE A 430 -26.19 19.66 2.16
C PHE A 430 -24.88 19.51 1.37
N GLY A 431 -24.63 18.35 0.78
CA GLY A 431 -23.43 18.09 -0.01
C GLY A 431 -22.16 17.84 0.82
N GLU A 432 -22.31 17.51 2.10
CA GLU A 432 -21.19 17.14 2.98
C GLU A 432 -21.05 15.61 3.05
N HIS A 433 -19.86 15.10 3.32
CA HIS A 433 -19.67 13.66 3.49
C HIS A 433 -20.44 13.15 4.72
N ALA A 434 -21.23 12.09 4.53
CA ALA A 434 -22.05 11.44 5.57
C ALA A 434 -21.40 10.16 6.14
N ARG A 435 -20.18 9.86 5.68
CA ARG A 435 -19.40 8.69 6.07
C ARG A 435 -17.92 9.02 6.03
N GLU A 436 -17.16 8.34 6.87
CA GLU A 436 -15.72 8.33 6.73
C GLU A 436 -15.28 7.65 5.41
N PRO A 437 -14.20 8.11 4.75
CA PRO A 437 -13.55 7.39 3.66
C PRO A 437 -13.26 5.90 3.97
N LEU A 438 -13.61 5.02 3.03
CA LEU A 438 -13.50 3.56 3.15
C LEU A 438 -12.10 3.03 2.79
N ALA A 439 -11.05 3.68 3.29
CA ALA A 439 -9.67 3.34 2.95
C ALA A 439 -9.37 1.84 3.17
N MET A 440 -8.53 1.26 2.31
CA MET A 440 -8.04 -0.13 2.44
C MET A 440 -6.53 -0.16 2.63
N GLN A 441 -6.02 -1.20 3.31
CA GLN A 441 -4.58 -1.31 3.54
C GLN A 441 -3.87 -1.60 2.21
N PRO A 442 -2.80 -0.86 1.84
CA PRO A 442 -2.00 -1.22 0.67
C PRO A 442 -1.30 -2.57 0.89
N VAL A 443 -1.00 -3.29 -0.19
CA VAL A 443 -0.19 -4.51 -0.14
C VAL A 443 1.10 -4.33 -0.93
N LEU A 444 2.20 -4.82 -0.37
CA LEU A 444 3.50 -4.88 -1.03
C LEU A 444 3.68 -6.26 -1.67
N ALA A 445 4.02 -6.30 -2.96
CA ALA A 445 4.46 -7.53 -3.63
C ALA A 445 5.62 -7.22 -4.58
N GLY A 446 6.80 -7.76 -4.25
CA GLY A 446 8.04 -7.47 -4.96
C GLY A 446 8.35 -5.97 -4.99
N ASP A 447 8.42 -5.40 -6.19
CA ASP A 447 8.76 -3.99 -6.43
C ASP A 447 7.54 -3.06 -6.53
N ARG A 448 6.35 -3.56 -6.19
CA ARG A 448 5.09 -2.85 -6.40
C ARG A 448 4.25 -2.81 -5.14
N ILE A 449 3.51 -1.71 -5.02
CA ILE A 449 2.45 -1.54 -4.03
C ILE A 449 1.14 -1.46 -4.77
N TYR A 450 0.17 -2.24 -4.31
CA TYR A 450 -1.19 -2.23 -4.80
C TYR A 450 -2.09 -1.63 -3.73
N HIS A 451 -2.99 -0.74 -4.14
CA HIS A 451 -3.88 -0.06 -3.22
C HIS A 451 -5.27 0.09 -3.82
N ALA A 452 -6.27 -0.38 -3.09
CA ALA A 452 -7.67 -0.09 -3.35
C ALA A 452 -8.08 1.17 -2.57
N THR A 453 -8.66 2.15 -3.24
CA THR A 453 -8.95 3.45 -2.61
C THR A 453 -10.23 3.44 -1.78
N GLY A 454 -11.12 2.46 -1.98
CA GLY A 454 -12.46 2.47 -1.38
C GLY A 454 -13.41 3.49 -2.04
N THR A 455 -13.05 3.96 -3.23
CA THR A 455 -13.83 4.91 -4.05
C THR A 455 -13.85 4.49 -5.53
N GLY A 456 -13.86 3.19 -5.82
CA GLY A 456 -13.91 2.66 -7.19
C GLY A 456 -12.58 2.57 -7.95
N LEU A 457 -11.41 2.79 -7.31
CA LEU A 457 -10.10 2.72 -7.97
C LEU A 457 -9.15 1.70 -7.32
N LEU A 458 -8.48 0.92 -8.16
CA LEU A 458 -7.27 0.16 -7.85
C LEU A 458 -6.08 0.85 -8.50
N ALA A 459 -4.98 0.97 -7.77
CA ALA A 459 -3.75 1.54 -8.30
C ALA A 459 -2.54 0.66 -8.00
N CYS A 460 -1.59 0.66 -8.92
CA CYS A 460 -0.27 0.07 -8.74
C CYS A 460 0.79 1.17 -8.78
N VAL A 461 1.67 1.18 -7.78
CA VAL A 461 2.76 2.14 -7.66
C VAL A 461 4.09 1.40 -7.47
N SER A 462 5.13 1.86 -8.14
CA SER A 462 6.50 1.35 -8.01
C SER A 462 7.09 1.74 -6.65
N VAL A 463 7.48 0.75 -5.84
CA VAL A 463 8.16 0.92 -4.54
C VAL A 463 9.44 1.78 -4.63
N PRO A 464 10.36 1.53 -5.58
CA PRO A 464 11.62 2.29 -5.65
C PRO A 464 11.43 3.75 -6.03
N SER A 465 10.45 4.07 -6.88
CA SER A 465 10.31 5.40 -7.46
C SER A 465 9.13 6.20 -6.97
N GLY A 466 8.10 5.57 -6.44
CA GLY A 466 6.80 6.20 -6.22
C GLY A 466 6.10 6.57 -7.52
N ASP A 467 6.52 6.01 -8.66
CA ASP A 467 5.84 6.22 -9.94
C ASP A 467 4.56 5.38 -9.97
N LEU A 468 3.47 6.01 -10.38
CA LEU A 468 2.24 5.32 -10.73
C LEU A 468 2.51 4.43 -11.95
N GLU A 469 2.11 3.17 -11.91
CA GLU A 469 2.27 2.23 -13.02
C GLU A 469 0.95 2.12 -13.80
N TRP A 470 -0.16 1.86 -13.12
CA TRP A 470 -1.49 1.77 -13.70
C TRP A 470 -2.58 2.11 -12.68
N ILE A 471 -3.76 2.48 -13.19
CA ILE A 471 -5.02 2.63 -12.44
C ILE A 471 -6.08 1.80 -13.15
N THR A 472 -6.90 1.10 -12.37
CA THR A 472 -8.05 0.35 -12.86
C THR A 472 -9.28 0.76 -12.07
N ARG A 473 -10.34 1.14 -12.77
CA ARG A 473 -11.66 1.38 -12.22
C ARG A 473 -12.38 0.05 -12.06
N TYR A 474 -12.93 -0.19 -10.88
CA TYR A 474 -13.82 -1.33 -10.63
C TYR A 474 -15.26 -0.84 -10.41
N ALA A 475 -16.22 -1.75 -10.56
CA ALA A 475 -17.62 -1.47 -10.30
C ALA A 475 -17.88 -1.40 -8.79
N ALA A 476 -17.89 -0.19 -8.23
CA ALA A 476 -18.28 0.01 -6.84
C ALA A 476 -19.81 -0.01 -6.71
N LEU A 477 -20.31 -0.10 -5.48
CA LEU A 477 -21.72 0.03 -5.16
C LEU A 477 -22.17 1.47 -5.46
N PRO A 478 -23.31 1.67 -6.14
CA PRO A 478 -23.80 2.99 -6.51
C PRO A 478 -24.07 3.83 -5.26
N ILE A 479 -23.57 5.06 -5.25
CA ILE A 479 -23.84 6.07 -4.25
C ILE A 479 -25.15 6.73 -4.65
N ARG A 480 -26.17 6.55 -3.81
CA ARG A 480 -27.48 7.18 -4.01
C ARG A 480 -27.48 8.56 -3.39
N SER A 481 -28.17 9.49 -4.05
CA SER A 481 -28.51 10.78 -3.45
C SER A 481 -29.27 10.57 -2.14
N ALA A 482 -29.11 11.52 -1.20
CA ALA A 482 -29.88 11.52 0.03
C ALA A 482 -31.39 11.47 -0.29
N GLN A 483 -32.14 10.68 0.47
CA GLN A 483 -33.59 10.62 0.35
C GLN A 483 -34.21 11.33 1.55
N SER A 484 -35.15 12.24 1.27
CA SER A 484 -35.68 13.21 2.22
C SER A 484 -34.55 14.04 2.84
N TYR A 485 -34.11 13.68 4.05
CA TYR A 485 -33.17 14.45 4.85
C TYR A 485 -31.89 13.66 5.20
N TYR A 486 -31.82 12.37 4.87
CA TYR A 486 -30.77 11.47 5.35
C TYR A 486 -30.01 10.81 4.20
N ALA A 487 -28.71 10.66 4.40
CA ALA A 487 -27.84 9.92 3.49
C ALA A 487 -28.20 8.42 3.50
N ILE A 488 -28.32 7.82 2.31
CA ILE A 488 -28.55 6.38 2.19
C ILE A 488 -27.20 5.67 2.17
N ARG A 489 -26.83 5.03 3.29
CA ARG A 489 -25.60 4.21 3.37
C ARG A 489 -25.70 2.97 2.50
N ARG A 490 -24.70 2.73 1.66
CA ARG A 490 -24.59 1.48 0.90
C ARG A 490 -24.19 0.32 1.83
N PRO A 491 -24.77 -0.88 1.63
CA PRO A 491 -24.43 -2.05 2.45
C PRO A 491 -23.05 -2.56 2.06
N LEU A 492 -22.05 -2.36 2.93
CA LEU A 492 -20.72 -2.94 2.70
C LEU A 492 -20.80 -4.45 2.94
N VAL A 493 -20.48 -5.24 1.91
CA VAL A 493 -20.55 -6.70 1.99
C VAL A 493 -19.20 -7.32 2.35
N TRP A 494 -18.08 -6.67 2.04
CA TRP A 494 -16.77 -7.18 2.41
C TRP A 494 -16.29 -6.57 3.74
N ARG A 495 -15.67 -7.40 4.58
CA ARG A 495 -14.86 -6.89 5.69
C ARG A 495 -13.60 -6.25 5.12
N ASN A 496 -13.14 -5.15 5.74
CA ASN A 496 -11.93 -4.46 5.31
C ASN A 496 -10.71 -5.36 5.52
N THR A 497 -10.05 -5.71 4.42
CA THR A 497 -8.87 -6.59 4.39
C THR A 497 -7.89 -6.12 3.34
N ALA A 498 -6.60 -6.28 3.61
CA ALA A 498 -5.56 -6.02 2.63
C ALA A 498 -5.77 -6.91 1.38
N PRO A 499 -5.53 -6.40 0.16
CA PRO A 499 -5.44 -7.22 -1.03
C PRO A 499 -4.32 -8.25 -0.92
N ILE A 500 -4.38 -9.33 -1.71
CA ILE A 500 -3.34 -10.37 -1.76
C ILE A 500 -2.81 -10.46 -3.18
N VAL A 501 -1.50 -10.69 -3.33
CA VAL A 501 -0.88 -10.95 -4.63
C VAL A 501 -0.30 -12.36 -4.62
N LEU A 502 -0.72 -13.18 -5.57
CA LEU A 502 -0.22 -14.54 -5.77
C LEU A 502 -0.10 -14.81 -7.27
N ASP A 503 1.02 -15.37 -7.72
CA ASP A 503 1.28 -15.77 -9.11
C ASP A 503 0.94 -14.71 -10.16
N GLY A 504 1.25 -13.44 -9.85
CA GLY A 504 1.00 -12.31 -10.75
C GLY A 504 -0.46 -11.87 -10.82
N VAL A 505 -1.32 -12.36 -9.94
CA VAL A 505 -2.72 -11.93 -9.80
C VAL A 505 -2.91 -11.25 -8.45
N LEU A 506 -3.44 -10.03 -8.50
CA LEU A 506 -3.93 -9.27 -7.35
C LEU A 506 -5.38 -9.69 -7.09
N VAL A 507 -5.62 -10.38 -5.98
CA VAL A 507 -6.95 -10.69 -5.47
C VAL A 507 -7.37 -9.59 -4.49
N VAL A 508 -8.50 -8.95 -4.78
CA VAL A 508 -9.00 -7.84 -3.98
C VAL A 508 -10.52 -7.91 -3.81
N ALA A 509 -10.97 -7.66 -2.58
CA ALA A 509 -12.37 -7.55 -2.22
C ALA A 509 -12.63 -6.15 -1.67
N PRO A 510 -12.82 -5.13 -2.54
CA PRO A 510 -13.03 -3.76 -2.09
C PRO A 510 -14.28 -3.67 -1.22
N VAL A 511 -14.17 -3.00 -0.06
CA VAL A 511 -15.29 -2.81 0.88
C VAL A 511 -16.49 -2.10 0.25
N ASP A 512 -16.24 -1.25 -0.75
CA ASP A 512 -17.24 -0.49 -1.50
C ASP A 512 -17.78 -1.21 -2.73
N ALA A 513 -17.43 -2.48 -2.98
CA ALA A 513 -17.93 -3.28 -4.10
C ALA A 513 -18.69 -4.52 -3.61
N SER A 514 -19.57 -5.08 -4.46
CA SER A 514 -20.20 -6.37 -4.19
C SER A 514 -19.35 -7.57 -4.62
N ARG A 515 -18.29 -7.33 -5.41
CA ARG A 515 -17.49 -8.34 -6.08
C ARG A 515 -16.11 -8.49 -5.45
N CYS A 516 -15.59 -9.71 -5.50
CA CYS A 516 -14.16 -9.98 -5.36
C CYS A 516 -13.55 -10.04 -6.77
N TYR A 517 -12.39 -9.42 -6.99
CA TYR A 517 -11.73 -9.33 -8.28
C TYR A 517 -10.39 -10.06 -8.26
N GLY A 518 -10.07 -10.72 -9.37
CA GLY A 518 -8.73 -11.12 -9.73
C GLY A 518 -8.21 -10.23 -10.84
N VAL A 519 -7.12 -9.52 -10.57
CA VAL A 519 -6.57 -8.48 -11.44
C VAL A 519 -5.14 -8.87 -11.83
N ASP A 520 -4.80 -8.76 -13.09
CA ASP A 520 -3.42 -8.91 -13.54
C ASP A 520 -2.52 -7.86 -12.86
N ALA A 521 -1.57 -8.32 -12.06
CA ALA A 521 -0.77 -7.45 -11.21
C ALA A 521 0.21 -6.57 -12.02
N ASP A 522 0.54 -6.95 -13.26
CA ASP A 522 1.43 -6.16 -14.11
C ASP A 522 0.69 -5.03 -14.83
N THR A 523 -0.48 -5.34 -15.38
CA THR A 523 -1.23 -4.51 -16.34
C THR A 523 -2.47 -3.83 -15.75
N GLY A 524 -2.96 -4.32 -14.61
CA GLY A 524 -4.20 -3.85 -14.00
C GLY A 524 -5.46 -4.39 -14.68
N ALA A 525 -5.37 -5.31 -15.65
CA ALA A 525 -6.54 -5.86 -16.31
C ALA A 525 -7.32 -6.79 -15.35
N ILE A 526 -8.63 -6.58 -15.22
CA ILE A 526 -9.50 -7.51 -14.48
C ILE A 526 -9.57 -8.81 -15.28
N ARG A 527 -9.10 -9.92 -14.70
CA ARG A 527 -9.11 -11.25 -15.32
C ARG A 527 -10.42 -12.00 -15.03
N TRP A 528 -10.91 -11.87 -13.81
CA TRP A 528 -12.14 -12.51 -13.35
C TRP A 528 -12.72 -11.72 -12.17
N TRP A 529 -14.00 -11.95 -11.88
CA TRP A 529 -14.64 -11.48 -10.67
C TRP A 529 -15.67 -12.49 -10.19
N ILE A 530 -15.93 -12.48 -8.89
CA ILE A 530 -16.93 -13.33 -8.25
C ILE A 530 -17.95 -12.43 -7.57
N ASP A 531 -19.23 -12.74 -7.77
CA ASP A 531 -20.38 -12.08 -7.15
C ASP A 531 -21.06 -13.00 -6.12
N GLY A 532 -22.08 -12.50 -5.42
CA GLY A 532 -23.01 -13.37 -4.69
C GLY A 532 -22.43 -14.00 -3.42
N ILE A 533 -21.22 -13.60 -3.03
CA ILE A 533 -20.62 -13.99 -1.77
C ILE A 533 -21.14 -13.06 -0.67
N ARG A 534 -22.11 -13.57 0.11
CA ARG A 534 -22.62 -12.96 1.36
C ARG A 534 -21.48 -12.65 2.34
N PRO A 535 -21.64 -11.68 3.25
CA PRO A 535 -20.54 -10.85 3.71
C PRO A 535 -19.35 -11.67 4.15
N SER A 536 -18.27 -11.52 3.40
CA SER A 536 -17.10 -12.37 3.51
C SER A 536 -15.85 -11.56 3.77
N ARG A 537 -14.84 -12.26 4.28
CA ARG A 537 -13.49 -11.74 4.51
C ARG A 537 -12.56 -12.44 3.51
N LEU A 538 -11.72 -11.69 2.81
CA LEU A 538 -10.54 -12.26 2.16
C LEU A 538 -9.51 -12.59 3.24
N ALA A 539 -9.40 -13.85 3.62
CA ALA A 539 -8.64 -14.24 4.81
C ALA A 539 -7.17 -14.54 4.56
N GLY A 540 -6.82 -14.97 3.34
CA GLY A 540 -5.47 -15.38 3.02
C GLY A 540 -5.39 -16.19 1.75
N VAL A 541 -4.25 -16.85 1.57
CA VAL A 541 -3.99 -17.81 0.50
C VAL A 541 -3.52 -19.14 1.06
N HIS A 542 -3.85 -20.22 0.37
CA HIS A 542 -3.32 -21.56 0.62
C HIS A 542 -3.02 -22.22 -0.72
N ALA A 543 -1.76 -22.60 -0.94
CA ALA A 543 -1.26 -23.03 -2.23
C ALA A 543 -1.58 -21.98 -3.33
N ASP A 544 -2.28 -22.38 -4.38
CA ASP A 544 -2.71 -21.59 -5.53
C ASP A 544 -4.11 -20.94 -5.34
N ARG A 545 -4.67 -21.00 -4.12
CA ARG A 545 -6.05 -20.59 -3.84
C ARG A 545 -6.15 -19.44 -2.86
N ALA A 546 -7.05 -18.50 -3.14
CA ALA A 546 -7.50 -17.50 -2.18
C ALA A 546 -8.61 -18.07 -1.29
N VAL A 547 -8.55 -17.76 0.01
CA VAL A 547 -9.52 -18.22 1.01
C VAL A 547 -10.48 -17.10 1.36
N LEU A 548 -11.76 -17.30 1.06
CA LEU A 548 -12.85 -16.39 1.41
C LEU A 548 -13.67 -16.99 2.55
N LEU A 549 -13.76 -16.26 3.66
CA LEU A 549 -14.55 -16.68 4.83
C LEU A 549 -15.90 -15.99 4.80
N GLY A 550 -16.96 -16.74 4.55
CA GLY A 550 -18.33 -16.29 4.72
C GLY A 550 -18.93 -16.73 6.07
N PRO A 551 -20.17 -16.32 6.38
CA PRO A 551 -20.76 -16.57 7.70
C PRO A 551 -20.96 -18.06 8.03
N ARG A 552 -21.13 -18.90 7.01
CA ARG A 552 -21.41 -20.35 7.15
C ARG A 552 -20.62 -21.22 6.17
N ARG A 553 -19.72 -20.64 5.38
CA ARG A 553 -18.96 -21.36 4.35
C ARG A 553 -17.57 -20.77 4.20
N ILE A 554 -16.61 -21.65 3.88
CA ILE A 554 -15.28 -21.27 3.42
C ILE A 554 -15.27 -21.54 1.92
N THR A 555 -15.00 -20.52 1.12
CA THR A 555 -14.84 -20.65 -0.33
C THR A 555 -13.35 -20.59 -0.65
N LEU A 556 -12.86 -21.56 -1.41
CA LEU A 556 -11.51 -21.55 -1.97
C LEU A 556 -11.63 -21.17 -3.44
N VAL A 557 -10.91 -20.13 -3.86
CA VAL A 557 -10.93 -19.62 -5.23
C VAL A 557 -9.57 -19.87 -5.85
N GLU A 558 -9.51 -20.57 -6.96
CA GLU A 558 -8.27 -20.72 -7.73
C GLU A 558 -7.84 -19.36 -8.28
N VAL A 559 -6.65 -18.87 -7.90
CA VAL A 559 -6.24 -17.49 -8.19
C VAL A 559 -6.05 -17.24 -9.69
N GLY A 560 -5.58 -18.25 -10.43
CA GLY A 560 -5.37 -18.13 -11.87
C GLY A 560 -6.66 -17.95 -12.67
N THR A 561 -7.75 -18.60 -12.24
CA THR A 561 -8.97 -18.76 -13.04
C THR A 561 -10.21 -18.10 -12.44
N GLY A 562 -10.23 -17.87 -11.12
CA GLY A 562 -11.39 -17.36 -10.39
C GLY A 562 -12.47 -18.40 -10.12
N LYS A 563 -12.19 -19.69 -10.33
CA LYS A 563 -13.13 -20.81 -10.12
C LYS A 563 -13.24 -21.25 -8.67
#